data_AF-A0A5K0WDL2-F1
#
_entry.id   AF-A0A5K0WDL2-F1
#
_cell.length_a   1.000
_cell.length_b   1.000
_cell.length_c   1.000
_cell.angle_alpha   90.00
_cell.angle_beta   90.00
_cell.angle_gamma   90.00
#
_symmetry.space_group_name_H-M   'P 1'
#
loop_
_entity.id
_entity.type
_entity.pdbx_description
1 polymer ?
#
loop_
_entity_poly.entity_id
_entity_poly.type
_entity_poly.pdbx_seq_one_letter_code
_entity_poly.pdbx_strand_id
1 'polypeptide(L)'
;VMNVQYFETTENIEFSWMLIGDGTCLGSGLFYLPVIQPQSSLDIAWESCPWYQLCNSLALAEAFLTITAKLRSTTIWAQAGHVLASTQLCVPVASSPSPS
;
A
#
# COMPACT_ATOMS: atom_id res chain seq x y z
N VAL A 1 -1.27 8.94 -3.51
CA VAL A 1 -1.70 8.03 -4.61
C VAL A 1 -2.22 8.86 -5.76
N MET A 2 -1.80 8.60 -7.00
CA MET A 2 -2.23 9.37 -8.18
C MET A 2 -2.96 8.47 -9.16
N ASN A 3 -4.15 8.89 -9.62
CA ASN A 3 -4.84 8.26 -10.73
C ASN A 3 -4.44 8.97 -12.04
N VAL A 4 -3.59 8.32 -12.84
CA VAL A 4 -3.11 8.85 -14.12
C VAL A 4 -4.03 8.49 -15.30
N GLN A 5 -5.17 7.84 -15.07
CA GLN A 5 -6.14 7.52 -16.11
C GLN A 5 -6.87 8.79 -16.55
N TYR A 6 -7.23 8.87 -17.84
CA TYR A 6 -7.87 10.05 -18.42
C TYR A 6 -9.38 10.13 -18.18
N PHE A 7 -10.04 8.98 -18.04
CA PHE A 7 -11.51 8.90 -18.01
C PHE A 7 -12.06 8.12 -16.82
N GLU A 8 -11.32 7.11 -16.39
CA GLU A 8 -11.78 6.14 -15.41
C GLU A 8 -11.37 6.54 -13.98
N THR A 9 -12.30 6.34 -13.04
CA THR A 9 -12.05 6.51 -11.61
C THR A 9 -11.41 5.24 -11.01
N THR A 10 -10.96 5.31 -9.77
CA THR A 10 -10.47 4.12 -9.05
C THR A 10 -11.58 3.27 -8.43
N GLU A 11 -12.86 3.43 -8.79
CA GLU A 11 -13.99 2.73 -8.15
C GLU A 11 -13.93 1.20 -8.32
N ASN A 12 -13.46 0.73 -9.48
CA ASN A 12 -13.26 -0.70 -9.75
C ASN A 12 -11.83 -1.17 -9.42
N ILE A 13 -11.08 -0.40 -8.62
CA ILE A 13 -9.73 -0.75 -8.17
C ILE A 13 -9.75 -1.00 -6.67
N GLU A 14 -9.24 -2.16 -6.27
CA GLU A 14 -8.94 -2.49 -4.89
C GLU A 14 -7.46 -2.27 -4.63
N PHE A 15 -7.13 -1.58 -3.54
CA PHE A 15 -5.76 -1.44 -3.07
C PHE A 15 -5.52 -2.41 -1.91
N SER A 16 -4.40 -3.12 -1.95
CA SER A 16 -3.92 -3.98 -0.87
C SER A 16 -2.50 -3.59 -0.47
N TRP A 17 -2.13 -3.86 0.77
CA TRP A 17 -0.80 -3.61 1.30
C TRP A 17 -0.20 -4.87 1.92
N MET A 18 1.12 -4.93 1.94
CA MET A 18 1.91 -5.93 2.65
C MET A 18 3.15 -5.26 3.21
N LEU A 19 3.45 -5.52 4.49
CA LEU A 19 4.64 -5.03 5.17
C LEU A 19 5.56 -6.21 5.48
N ILE A 20 6.81 -6.11 5.02
CA ILE A 20 7.87 -7.06 5.31
C ILE A 20 8.93 -6.32 6.13
N GLY A 21 9.32 -6.86 7.28
CA GLY A 21 10.44 -6.35 8.08
C GLY A 21 11.43 -7.45 8.35
N ASP A 22 12.72 -7.16 8.18
CA ASP A 22 13.83 -8.12 8.34
C ASP A 22 13.56 -9.47 7.65
N GLY A 23 13.00 -9.43 6.44
CA GLY A 23 12.66 -10.60 5.62
C GLY A 23 11.38 -11.35 6.02
N THR A 24 10.65 -10.91 7.06
CA THR A 24 9.43 -11.55 7.56
C THR A 24 8.18 -10.72 7.29
N CYS A 25 7.07 -11.35 6.90
CA CYS A 25 5.79 -10.67 6.76
C CYS A 25 5.24 -10.24 8.13
N LEU A 26 5.16 -8.93 8.35
CA LEU A 26 4.67 -8.33 9.61
C LEU A 26 3.16 -8.07 9.58
N GLY A 27 2.60 -7.89 8.38
CA GLY A 27 1.18 -7.63 8.20
C GLY A 27 0.80 -7.45 6.75
N SER A 28 -0.47 -7.65 6.44
CA SER A 28 -1.04 -7.37 5.13
C SER A 28 -2.54 -7.12 5.26
N GLY A 29 -3.13 -6.47 4.26
CA GLY A 29 -4.57 -6.25 4.24
C GLY A 29 -5.03 -5.39 3.08
N LEU A 30 -6.30 -5.01 3.13
CA LEU A 30 -6.87 -4.02 2.22
C LEU A 30 -6.49 -2.61 2.67
N PHE A 31 -6.30 -1.73 1.71
CA PHE A 31 -6.07 -0.30 1.92
C PHE A 31 -7.24 0.48 1.35
N TYR A 32 -8.20 0.81 2.21
CA TYR A 32 -9.41 1.50 1.80
C TYR A 32 -9.11 2.97 1.51
N LEU A 33 -9.25 3.35 0.24
CA LEU A 33 -9.12 4.71 -0.24
C LEU A 33 -10.47 5.22 -0.76
N PRO A 34 -10.77 6.52 -0.61
CA PRO A 34 -11.87 7.12 -1.34
C PRO A 34 -11.63 7.01 -2.86
N VAL A 35 -12.70 7.07 -3.64
CA VAL A 35 -12.60 7.04 -5.11
C VAL A 35 -11.81 8.25 -5.59
N ILE A 36 -10.71 7.99 -6.31
CA ILE A 36 -9.85 9.02 -6.89
C ILE A 36 -10.32 9.27 -8.33
N GLN A 37 -10.66 10.52 -8.62
CA GLN A 37 -11.11 10.96 -9.95
C GLN A 37 -9.98 10.85 -10.99
N PRO A 38 -10.29 10.84 -12.29
CA PRO A 38 -9.27 10.88 -13.34
C PRO A 38 -8.33 12.07 -13.16
N GLN A 39 -7.04 11.86 -13.48
CA GLN A 39 -5.99 12.89 -13.36
C GLN A 39 -5.84 13.53 -11.96
N SER A 40 -6.34 12.89 -10.91
CA SER A 40 -6.35 13.44 -9.54
C SER A 40 -5.43 12.65 -8.60
N SER A 41 -5.04 13.28 -7.50
CA SER A 41 -4.23 12.67 -6.45
C SER A 41 -4.90 12.75 -5.08
N LEU A 42 -4.55 11.80 -4.24
CA LEU A 42 -4.89 11.76 -2.83
C LEU A 42 -3.61 11.65 -2.01
N ASP A 43 -3.38 12.64 -1.16
CA ASP A 43 -2.32 12.60 -0.16
C ASP A 43 -2.84 11.96 1.13
N ILE A 44 -2.01 11.12 1.74
CA ILE A 44 -2.39 10.32 2.89
C ILE A 44 -1.29 10.50 3.93
N ALA A 45 -1.69 10.94 5.13
CA ALA A 45 -0.79 11.08 6.25
C ALA A 45 -0.21 9.70 6.62
N TRP A 46 1.09 9.65 6.90
CA TRP A 46 1.78 8.40 7.22
C TRP A 46 1.19 7.73 8.46
N GLU A 47 0.91 8.52 9.49
CA GLU A 47 0.34 8.13 10.77
C GLU A 47 -1.11 7.62 10.72
N SER A 48 -1.85 7.92 9.64
CA SER A 48 -3.22 7.40 9.45
C SER A 48 -3.25 6.05 8.71
N CYS A 49 -2.10 5.58 8.22
CA CYS A 49 -2.02 4.35 7.45
C CYS A 49 -2.04 3.09 8.34
N PRO A 50 -2.61 1.97 7.88
CA PRO A 50 -2.81 0.77 8.70
C PRO A 50 -1.50 0.09 9.14
N TRP A 51 -0.42 0.24 8.37
CA TRP A 51 0.90 -0.31 8.70
C TRP A 51 1.70 0.56 9.69
N TYR A 52 1.26 1.79 9.98
CA TYR A 52 2.03 2.74 10.79
C TYR A 52 2.40 2.17 12.17
N GLN A 53 1.45 1.57 12.87
CA GLN A 53 1.69 0.99 14.19
C GLN A 53 2.66 -0.21 14.14
N LEU A 54 2.63 -0.99 13.06
CA LEU A 54 3.54 -2.13 12.88
C LEU A 54 4.98 -1.66 12.69
N CYS A 55 5.21 -0.60 11.91
CA CYS A 55 6.53 0.00 11.72
C CYS A 55 7.13 0.59 13.01
N ASN A 56 6.29 1.04 13.94
CA ASN A 56 6.73 1.74 15.17
C ASN A 56 6.75 0.85 16.42
N SER A 57 6.08 -0.31 16.40
CA SER A 57 5.98 -1.20 17.57
C SER A 57 7.10 -2.24 17.65
N LEU A 58 7.82 -2.45 16.55
CA LEU A 58 8.87 -3.46 16.43
C LEU A 58 10.24 -2.79 16.25
N ALA A 59 11.25 -3.32 16.93
CA ALA A 59 12.63 -2.97 16.67
C ALA A 59 13.09 -3.75 15.42
N LEU A 60 13.03 -3.09 14.27
CA LEU A 60 13.39 -3.65 12.96
C LEU A 60 14.65 -2.97 12.43
N ALA A 61 15.50 -3.70 11.72
CA ALA A 61 16.62 -3.09 11.01
C ALA A 61 16.15 -2.42 9.71
N GLU A 62 15.22 -3.07 9.01
CA GLU A 62 14.59 -2.54 7.80
C GLU A 62 13.14 -2.99 7.66
N ALA A 63 12.32 -2.17 6.99
CA ALA A 63 10.99 -2.56 6.57
C ALA A 63 10.65 -2.05 5.17
N PHE A 64 9.97 -2.91 4.42
CA PHE A 64 9.49 -2.65 3.06
C PHE A 64 7.98 -2.80 3.02
N LEU A 65 7.33 -1.73 2.57
CA LEU A 65 5.89 -1.69 2.32
C LEU A 65 5.65 -1.88 0.82
N THR A 66 4.84 -2.87 0.46
CA THR A 66 4.34 -3.06 -0.89
C THR A 66 2.87 -2.67 -0.94
N ILE A 67 2.52 -1.76 -1.86
CA ILE A 67 1.14 -1.41 -2.20
C ILE A 67 0.83 -1.94 -3.59
N THR A 68 -0.28 -2.65 -3.72
CA THR A 68 -0.72 -3.26 -4.98
C THR A 68 -2.14 -2.82 -5.30
N ALA A 69 -2.37 -2.36 -6.51
CA ALA A 69 -3.68 -2.05 -7.07
C ALA A 69 -4.16 -3.21 -7.95
N LYS A 70 -5.37 -3.69 -7.71
CA LYS A 70 -5.97 -4.85 -8.41
C LYS A 70 -7.34 -4.51 -8.93
N LEU A 71 -7.78 -5.19 -9.99
CA LEU A 71 -9.18 -5.15 -10.42
C LEU A 71 -10.06 -5.71 -9.30
N ARG A 72 -11.07 -4.94 -8.90
CA ARG A 72 -12.06 -5.37 -7.92
C ARG A 72 -13.05 -6.39 -8.50
N SER A 73 -13.40 -6.21 -9.77
CA SER A 73 -14.38 -7.06 -10.48
C SER A 73 -13.81 -7.54 -11.81
N THR A 74 -14.25 -8.73 -12.27
CA THR A 74 -13.89 -9.27 -13.58
C THR A 74 -14.35 -8.33 -14.69
N THR A 75 -13.47 -8.09 -15.66
CA THR A 75 -13.73 -7.34 -16.89
C THR A 75 -13.67 -8.29 -18.09
N ILE A 76 -13.90 -7.77 -19.30
CA ILE A 76 -13.80 -8.55 -20.54
C ILE A 76 -12.38 -9.07 -20.83
N TRP A 77 -11.35 -8.50 -20.19
CA TRP A 77 -9.95 -8.77 -20.51
C TRP A 77 -9.16 -9.36 -19.33
N ALA A 78 -9.68 -9.30 -18.11
CA ALA A 78 -9.05 -9.91 -16.94
C ALA A 78 -10.05 -10.24 -15.83
N GLN A 79 -9.70 -11.24 -15.01
CA GLN A 79 -10.47 -11.63 -13.84
C GLN A 79 -10.26 -10.66 -12.67
N ALA A 80 -11.22 -10.64 -11.73
CA ALA A 80 -11.05 -9.98 -10.45
C ALA A 80 -9.74 -10.44 -9.76
N GLY A 81 -9.03 -9.50 -9.13
CA GLY A 81 -7.73 -9.74 -8.52
C GLY A 81 -6.52 -9.53 -9.45
N HIS A 82 -6.73 -9.29 -10.75
CA HIS A 82 -5.63 -8.97 -11.68
C HIS A 82 -4.90 -7.70 -11.24
N VAL A 83 -3.56 -7.77 -11.17
CA VAL A 83 -2.71 -6.66 -10.72
C VAL A 83 -2.54 -5.63 -11.84
N LEU A 84 -2.92 -4.37 -11.55
CA LEU A 84 -2.80 -3.25 -12.48
C LEU A 84 -1.51 -2.46 -12.25
N ALA A 85 -1.15 -2.27 -10.98
CA ALA A 85 0.04 -1.54 -10.59
C ALA A 85 0.54 -2.03 -9.23
N SER A 86 1.84 -1.89 -8.98
CA SER A 86 2.43 -2.16 -7.68
C SER A 86 3.62 -1.24 -7.45
N THR A 87 3.84 -0.86 -6.19
CA THR A 87 5.05 -0.16 -5.77
C THR A 87 5.55 -0.73 -4.46
N GLN A 88 6.86 -0.63 -4.23
CA GLN A 88 7.51 -1.02 -2.99
C GLN A 88 8.34 0.15 -2.47
N LEU A 89 8.21 0.43 -1.18
CA LEU A 89 8.85 1.55 -0.50
C LEU A 89 9.61 1.02 0.71
N CYS A 90 10.85 1.47 0.90
CA CYS A 90 11.50 1.36 2.20
C CYS A 90 10.86 2.39 3.14
N VAL A 91 10.41 1.94 4.31
CA VAL A 91 9.63 2.77 5.23
C VAL A 91 10.37 2.99 6.55
N PRO A 92 10.16 4.14 7.22
CA PRO A 92 10.77 4.39 8.52
C PRO A 92 10.35 3.33 9.54
N VAL A 93 11.32 2.85 10.30
CA VAL A 93 11.12 1.95 11.45
C VAL A 93 11.64 2.63 12.72
N ALA A 94 11.07 2.29 13.86
CA ALA A 94 11.63 2.71 15.14
C ALA A 94 13.04 2.13 15.27
N SER A 95 14.05 3.00 15.35
CA SER A 95 15.44 2.58 15.47
C SER A 95 15.61 1.72 16.71
N SER A 96 16.15 0.51 16.56
CA SER A 96 16.64 -0.28 17.68
C SER A 96 17.62 0.56 18.50
N PRO A 97 17.57 0.55 19.85
CA PRO A 97 18.57 1.22 20.65
C PRO A 97 19.95 0.63 20.28
N SER A 98 20.85 1.51 19.85
CA SER A 98 22.25 1.16 19.58
C SER A 98 22.85 0.43 20.78
N PRO A 99 23.50 -0.74 20.61
CA PRO A 99 24.17 -1.40 21.72
C PRO A 99 25.27 -0.49 22.24
N SER A 100 25.21 -0.19 23.54
CA SER A 100 26.20 0.62 24.28
C SER A 100 27.48 -0.16 24.52
#